data_AF-A0A3Q0IQR7-F1
#
_entry.id   AF-A0A3Q0IQR7-F1
#
_cell.length_a   1.000
_cell.length_b   1.000
_cell.length_c   1.000
_cell.angle_alpha   90.00
_cell.angle_beta   90.00
_cell.angle_gamma   90.00
#
_symmetry.space_group_name_H-M   'P 1'
#
loop_
_entity.id
_entity.type
_entity.pdbx_description
1 polymer ?
#
loop_
_entity_poly.entity_id
_entity_poly.type
_entity_poly.pdbx_seq_one_letter_code
_entity_poly.pdbx_strand_id
1 'polypeptide(L)'
;MVRVKILEKVEAPGPDLIPSPGVTHLLNLLREMLSAAQHYEDETDRQSDTLRVVSNIIDPLLQTINLSASRLSTVHMSVYLLNSIHTMTKALEEYPNIGHYRERLAAQCDVQVDTLTSEQSSSFVVNLNLAPMYTILQEVNNRATSPGGRQDALSRIPGMEVASLNNFLRNFDNFLANPNTLVLPQVNLILNGEHRNAILTRSCQVICAIYRQLYEAVHDPTNMYENPATLLSKTPAEIRTILETKSKEQLQDVSNVQQPSATPAIQEV
;
A
#
# COMPACT_ATOMS: atom_id res chain seq x y z
N MET A 1 6.62 -32.78 -16.37
CA MET A 1 7.14 -32.10 -17.58
C MET A 1 6.62 -30.66 -17.74
N VAL A 2 5.32 -30.38 -17.50
CA VAL A 2 4.75 -29.01 -17.59
C VAL A 2 5.35 -28.04 -16.57
N ARG A 3 5.55 -28.46 -15.30
CA ARG A 3 6.19 -27.64 -14.25
C ARG A 3 7.57 -27.09 -14.64
N VAL A 4 8.38 -27.86 -15.36
CA VAL A 4 9.77 -27.48 -15.71
C VAL A 4 9.81 -26.49 -16.87
N LYS A 5 8.91 -26.63 -17.86
CA LYS A 5 8.86 -25.72 -19.03
C LYS A 5 8.35 -24.32 -18.71
N ILE A 6 7.54 -24.15 -17.65
CA ILE A 6 7.05 -22.82 -17.23
C ILE A 6 8.17 -22.01 -16.55
N LEU A 7 9.09 -22.67 -15.84
CA LEU A 7 10.19 -22.02 -15.11
C LEU A 7 11.34 -21.52 -16.00
N GLU A 8 11.47 -22.01 -17.24
CA GLU A 8 12.60 -21.66 -18.13
C GLU A 8 12.40 -20.35 -18.93
N LYS A 9 11.21 -19.73 -18.90
CA LYS A 9 10.91 -18.48 -19.63
C LYS A 9 10.26 -17.42 -18.74
N VAL A 10 10.81 -17.20 -17.56
CA VAL A 10 10.32 -16.15 -16.66
C VAL A 10 10.72 -14.77 -17.21
N GLU A 11 9.79 -14.15 -17.92
CA GLU A 11 9.92 -12.79 -18.42
C GLU A 11 9.88 -11.79 -17.26
N ALA A 12 10.72 -10.77 -17.34
CA ALA A 12 10.74 -9.70 -16.33
C ALA A 12 9.47 -8.84 -16.46
N PRO A 13 8.88 -8.36 -15.35
CA PRO A 13 7.73 -7.48 -15.40
C PRO A 13 8.00 -6.20 -16.19
N GLY A 14 6.99 -5.72 -16.91
CA GLY A 14 7.03 -4.45 -17.63
C GLY A 14 7.01 -3.24 -16.70
N PRO A 15 7.18 -2.02 -17.23
CA PRO A 15 7.18 -0.78 -16.46
C PRO A 15 5.82 -0.44 -15.83
N ASP A 16 4.74 -1.02 -16.36
CA ASP A 16 3.37 -0.92 -15.86
C ASP A 16 3.09 -1.85 -14.66
N LEU A 17 4.03 -2.75 -14.32
CA LEU A 17 3.95 -3.68 -13.20
C LEU A 17 2.68 -4.56 -13.23
N ILE A 18 2.18 -4.86 -14.43
CA ILE A 18 1.10 -5.82 -14.62
C ILE A 18 1.67 -7.23 -14.85
N PRO A 19 0.85 -8.28 -14.68
CA PRO A 19 1.27 -9.64 -14.96
C PRO A 19 1.70 -9.80 -16.41
N SER A 20 2.73 -10.62 -16.67
CA SER A 20 3.16 -10.87 -18.04
C SER A 20 2.04 -11.54 -18.85
N PRO A 21 2.02 -11.38 -20.18
CA PRO A 21 1.02 -12.01 -21.03
C PRO A 21 0.93 -13.53 -20.85
N GLY A 22 2.06 -14.18 -20.53
CA GLY A 22 2.10 -15.61 -20.21
C GLY A 22 1.31 -15.98 -18.96
N VAL A 23 1.37 -15.17 -17.90
CA VAL A 23 0.57 -15.38 -16.68
C VAL A 23 -0.92 -15.20 -16.99
N THR A 24 -1.27 -14.15 -17.74
CA THR A 24 -2.66 -13.89 -18.16
C THR A 24 -3.22 -15.02 -19.02
N HIS A 25 -2.43 -15.54 -19.97
CA HIS A 25 -2.83 -16.67 -20.81
C HIS A 25 -3.09 -17.94 -20.00
N LEU A 26 -2.21 -18.28 -19.06
CA LEU A 26 -2.38 -19.44 -18.18
C LEU A 26 -3.62 -19.30 -17.27
N LEU A 27 -3.95 -18.09 -16.81
CA LEU A 27 -5.17 -17.84 -16.05
C LEU A 27 -6.44 -17.99 -16.90
N ASN A 28 -6.39 -17.61 -18.18
CA ASN A 28 -7.51 -17.86 -19.10
C ASN A 28 -7.70 -19.35 -19.36
N LEU A 29 -6.61 -20.11 -19.57
CA LEU A 29 -6.67 -21.58 -19.68
C LEU A 29 -7.23 -22.23 -18.40
N LEU A 30 -6.88 -21.70 -17.22
CA LEU A 30 -7.48 -22.14 -15.96
C LEU A 30 -9.00 -21.95 -15.97
N ARG A 31 -9.50 -20.77 -16.37
CA ARG A 31 -10.94 -20.50 -16.47
C ARG A 31 -11.64 -21.45 -17.44
N GLU A 32 -11.05 -21.72 -18.59
CA GLU A 32 -11.59 -22.66 -19.57
C GLU A 32 -11.69 -24.08 -19.00
N MET A 33 -10.64 -24.57 -18.32
CA MET A 33 -10.67 -25.89 -17.69
C MET A 33 -11.67 -25.97 -16.53
N LEU A 34 -11.80 -24.92 -15.72
CA LEU A 34 -12.77 -24.87 -14.64
C LEU A 34 -14.22 -24.80 -15.14
N SER A 35 -14.45 -24.14 -16.28
CA SER A 35 -15.75 -24.15 -16.98
C SER A 35 -16.10 -25.55 -17.48
N ALA A 36 -15.14 -26.26 -18.09
CA ALA A 36 -15.34 -27.64 -18.51
C ALA A 36 -15.69 -28.56 -17.32
N ALA A 37 -15.03 -28.37 -16.17
CA ALA A 37 -15.30 -29.12 -14.95
C ALA A 37 -16.71 -28.88 -14.36
N GLN A 38 -17.47 -27.87 -14.79
CA GLN A 38 -18.86 -27.70 -14.34
C GLN A 38 -19.82 -28.77 -14.91
N HIS A 39 -19.40 -29.54 -15.93
CA HIS A 39 -20.25 -30.50 -16.63
C HIS A 39 -20.24 -31.92 -16.01
N TYR A 40 -19.54 -32.14 -14.90
CA TYR A 40 -19.59 -33.41 -14.18
C TYR A 40 -20.94 -33.58 -13.45
N GLU A 41 -21.55 -34.76 -13.58
CA GLU A 41 -22.85 -35.08 -12.96
C GLU A 41 -22.75 -35.30 -11.44
N ASP A 42 -21.60 -35.76 -10.93
CA ASP A 42 -21.35 -35.95 -9.50
C ASP A 42 -20.68 -34.71 -8.87
N GLU A 43 -21.33 -34.13 -7.85
CA GLU A 43 -20.85 -32.96 -7.11
C GLU A 43 -19.49 -33.19 -6.43
N THR A 44 -19.25 -34.40 -5.93
CA THR A 44 -18.04 -34.76 -5.19
C THR A 44 -16.84 -34.83 -6.12
N ASP A 45 -17.02 -35.47 -7.27
CA ASP A 45 -15.99 -35.56 -8.31
C ASP A 45 -15.71 -34.18 -8.92
N ARG A 46 -16.77 -33.39 -9.17
CA ARG A 46 -16.66 -32.00 -9.61
C ARG A 46 -15.82 -31.15 -8.67
N GLN A 47 -16.06 -31.25 -7.36
CA GLN A 47 -15.32 -30.47 -6.37
C GLN A 47 -13.86 -30.93 -6.26
N SER A 48 -13.61 -32.24 -6.25
CA SER A 48 -12.27 -32.83 -6.18
C SER A 48 -11.41 -32.42 -7.39
N ASP A 49 -11.97 -32.51 -8.59
CA ASP A 49 -11.24 -32.17 -9.82
C ASP A 49 -11.05 -30.67 -9.97
N THR A 50 -12.03 -29.84 -9.57
CA THR A 50 -11.87 -28.38 -9.46
C THR A 50 -10.66 -28.03 -8.58
N LEU A 51 -10.57 -28.60 -7.37
CA LEU A 51 -9.48 -28.34 -6.44
C LEU A 51 -8.12 -28.80 -6.97
N ARG A 52 -8.07 -29.95 -7.66
CA ARG A 52 -6.86 -30.46 -8.31
C ARG A 52 -6.40 -29.58 -9.46
N VAL A 53 -7.31 -29.12 -10.31
CA VAL A 53 -6.99 -28.22 -11.44
C VAL A 53 -6.46 -26.90 -10.91
N VAL A 54 -7.11 -26.32 -9.91
CA VAL A 54 -6.67 -25.07 -9.26
C VAL A 54 -5.29 -25.24 -8.64
N SER A 55 -5.04 -26.30 -7.85
CA SER A 55 -3.73 -26.49 -7.19
C SER A 55 -2.59 -26.61 -8.20
N ASN A 56 -2.83 -27.34 -9.30
CA ASN A 56 -1.81 -27.62 -10.31
C ASN A 56 -1.45 -26.39 -11.15
N ILE A 57 -2.24 -25.32 -11.12
CA ILE A 57 -1.98 -24.09 -11.88
C ILE A 57 -1.62 -22.93 -10.95
N ILE A 58 -2.37 -22.70 -9.88
CA ILE A 58 -2.14 -21.56 -8.99
C ILE A 58 -0.79 -21.66 -8.29
N ASP A 59 -0.37 -22.85 -7.84
CA ASP A 59 0.94 -22.98 -7.17
C ASP A 59 2.11 -22.69 -8.12
N PRO A 60 2.17 -23.27 -9.35
CA PRO A 60 3.20 -22.88 -10.32
C PRO A 60 3.14 -21.42 -10.74
N LEU A 61 1.94 -20.83 -10.88
CA LEU A 61 1.80 -19.42 -11.21
C LEU A 61 2.35 -18.53 -10.10
N LEU A 62 2.01 -18.82 -8.84
CA LEU A 62 2.58 -18.12 -7.68
C LEU A 62 4.10 -18.23 -7.66
N GLN A 63 4.66 -19.42 -7.90
CA GLN A 63 6.10 -19.60 -7.97
C GLN A 63 6.73 -18.77 -9.10
N THR A 64 6.06 -18.71 -10.26
CA THR A 64 6.53 -17.97 -11.43
C THR A 64 6.54 -16.48 -11.19
N ILE A 65 5.45 -15.90 -10.67
CA ILE A 65 5.39 -14.45 -10.39
C ILE A 65 6.38 -14.06 -9.30
N ASN A 66 6.59 -14.89 -8.28
CA ASN A 66 7.61 -14.62 -7.25
C ASN A 66 9.02 -14.64 -7.85
N LEU A 67 9.31 -15.58 -8.75
CA LEU A 67 10.58 -15.64 -9.44
C LEU A 67 10.79 -14.42 -10.37
N SER A 68 9.76 -14.02 -11.12
CA SER A 68 9.77 -12.78 -11.95
C SER A 68 10.06 -11.55 -11.10
N ALA A 69 9.45 -11.46 -9.92
CA ALA A 69 9.52 -10.29 -9.06
C ALA A 69 10.84 -10.21 -8.27
N SER A 70 11.56 -11.33 -8.10
CA SER A 70 12.77 -11.43 -7.26
C SER A 70 13.92 -10.48 -7.64
N ARG A 71 13.91 -9.94 -8.87
CA ARG A 71 14.93 -9.00 -9.38
C ARG A 71 14.51 -7.54 -9.29
N LEU A 72 13.27 -7.27 -8.89
CA LEU A 72 12.74 -5.92 -8.77
C LEU A 72 13.14 -5.30 -7.42
N SER A 73 13.11 -3.97 -7.34
CA SER A 73 13.19 -3.31 -6.03
C SER A 73 11.95 -3.63 -5.20
N THR A 74 12.05 -3.52 -3.88
CA THR A 74 10.95 -3.84 -2.93
C THR A 74 9.61 -3.24 -3.36
N VAL A 75 9.57 -1.95 -3.69
CA VAL A 75 8.33 -1.26 -4.12
C VAL A 75 7.77 -1.84 -5.43
N HIS A 76 8.62 -2.02 -6.45
CA HIS A 76 8.17 -2.58 -7.74
C HIS A 76 7.71 -4.03 -7.59
N MET A 77 8.43 -4.83 -6.80
CA MET A 77 8.09 -6.21 -6.46
C MET A 77 6.71 -6.29 -5.82
N SER A 78 6.46 -5.51 -4.76
CA SER A 78 5.20 -5.56 -4.03
C SER A 78 4.00 -5.12 -4.88
N VAL A 79 4.16 -4.09 -5.72
CA VAL A 79 3.08 -3.66 -6.64
C VAL A 79 2.81 -4.73 -7.70
N TYR A 80 3.85 -5.29 -8.32
CA TYR A 80 3.69 -6.36 -9.30
C TYR A 80 3.02 -7.61 -8.72
N LEU A 81 3.40 -8.01 -7.51
CA LEU A 81 2.78 -9.14 -6.81
C LEU A 81 1.31 -8.86 -6.46
N LEU A 82 0.98 -7.66 -5.98
CA LEU A 82 -0.42 -7.26 -5.73
C LEU A 82 -1.26 -7.31 -7.00
N ASN A 83 -0.74 -6.78 -8.12
CA ASN A 83 -1.44 -6.79 -9.40
C ASN A 83 -1.64 -8.21 -9.92
N SER A 84 -0.60 -9.05 -9.82
CA SER A 84 -0.66 -10.46 -10.22
C SER A 84 -1.66 -11.26 -9.39
N ILE A 85 -1.59 -11.14 -8.07
CA ILE A 85 -2.52 -11.84 -7.18
C ILE A 85 -3.94 -11.31 -7.38
N HIS A 86 -4.13 -10.01 -7.61
CA HIS A 86 -5.45 -9.46 -7.92
C HIS A 86 -6.05 -10.10 -9.18
N THR A 87 -5.28 -10.20 -10.28
CA THR A 87 -5.72 -10.88 -11.50
C THR A 87 -6.04 -12.35 -11.27
N MET A 88 -5.23 -13.05 -10.46
CA MET A 88 -5.49 -14.44 -10.09
C MET A 88 -6.79 -14.58 -9.29
N THR A 89 -7.00 -13.74 -8.27
CA THR A 89 -8.22 -13.74 -7.44
C THR A 89 -9.46 -13.44 -8.28
N LYS A 90 -9.38 -12.49 -9.23
CA LYS A 90 -10.45 -12.22 -10.20
C LYS A 90 -10.73 -13.39 -11.14
N ALA A 91 -9.72 -14.19 -11.49
CA ALA A 91 -9.95 -15.41 -12.28
C ALA A 91 -10.65 -16.52 -11.50
N LEU A 92 -10.59 -16.44 -10.17
CA LEU A 92 -11.11 -17.43 -9.25
C LEU A 92 -12.47 -17.02 -8.65
N GLU A 93 -12.95 -15.80 -8.88
CA GLU A 93 -14.08 -15.18 -8.16
C GLU A 93 -15.42 -15.92 -8.33
N GLU A 94 -15.60 -16.65 -9.42
CA GLU A 94 -16.84 -17.37 -9.75
C GLU A 94 -16.93 -18.77 -9.12
N TYR A 95 -15.85 -19.25 -8.50
CA TYR A 95 -15.81 -20.61 -7.95
C TYR A 95 -15.96 -20.57 -6.42
N PRO A 96 -17.02 -21.18 -5.84
CA PRO A 96 -17.29 -21.13 -4.41
C PRO A 96 -16.38 -22.07 -3.60
N ASN A 97 -15.98 -23.20 -4.18
CA ASN A 97 -15.28 -24.29 -3.48
C ASN A 97 -13.76 -24.11 -3.35
N ILE A 98 -13.25 -22.89 -3.49
CA ILE A 98 -11.81 -22.57 -3.47
C ILE A 98 -11.43 -21.59 -2.36
N GLY A 99 -12.24 -21.50 -1.30
CA GLY A 99 -12.08 -20.54 -0.21
C GLY A 99 -10.67 -20.50 0.38
N HIS A 100 -10.05 -21.65 0.64
CA HIS A 100 -8.68 -21.73 1.17
C HIS A 100 -7.63 -21.10 0.23
N TYR A 101 -7.79 -21.21 -1.10
CA TYR A 101 -6.89 -20.53 -2.03
C TYR A 101 -7.06 -19.02 -1.97
N ARG A 102 -8.30 -18.53 -1.87
CA ARG A 102 -8.56 -17.09 -1.74
C ARG A 102 -7.99 -16.54 -0.45
N GLU A 103 -8.14 -17.24 0.66
CA GLU A 103 -7.56 -16.87 1.95
C GLU A 103 -6.03 -16.78 1.86
N ARG A 104 -5.38 -17.78 1.26
CA ARG A 104 -3.92 -17.78 1.05
C ARG A 104 -3.45 -16.64 0.13
N LEU A 105 -4.21 -16.31 -0.92
CA LEU A 105 -3.91 -15.19 -1.82
C LEU A 105 -4.11 -13.85 -1.09
N ALA A 106 -5.17 -13.71 -0.30
CA ALA A 106 -5.43 -12.52 0.51
C ALA A 106 -4.31 -12.29 1.54
N ALA A 107 -3.87 -13.34 2.24
CA ALA A 107 -2.75 -13.24 3.18
C ALA A 107 -1.45 -12.76 2.49
N GLN A 108 -1.19 -13.19 1.26
CA GLN A 108 -0.05 -12.68 0.49
C GLN A 108 -0.22 -11.21 0.09
N CYS A 109 -1.44 -10.80 -0.30
CA CYS A 109 -1.73 -9.38 -0.54
C CYS A 109 -1.48 -8.53 0.70
N ASP A 110 -1.93 -8.98 1.87
CA ASP A 110 -1.76 -8.24 3.13
C ASP A 110 -0.27 -7.97 3.43
N VAL A 111 0.60 -8.97 3.22
CA VAL A 111 2.05 -8.79 3.37
C VAL A 111 2.59 -7.70 2.44
N GLN A 112 2.14 -7.66 1.18
CA GLN A 112 2.59 -6.64 0.23
C GLN A 112 2.00 -5.25 0.54
N VAL A 113 0.76 -5.18 1.03
CA VAL A 113 0.13 -3.95 1.52
C VAL A 113 0.92 -3.38 2.70
N ASP A 114 1.32 -4.21 3.66
CA ASP A 114 2.12 -3.78 4.81
C ASP A 114 3.52 -3.33 4.39
N THR A 115 4.14 -4.05 3.46
CA THR A 115 5.44 -3.66 2.88
C THR A 115 5.36 -2.29 2.22
N LEU A 116 4.38 -2.07 1.33
CA LEU A 116 4.19 -0.78 0.66
C LEU A 116 3.78 0.33 1.61
N THR A 117 3.03 0.03 2.67
CA THR A 117 2.73 0.99 3.73
C THR A 117 4.00 1.45 4.42
N SER A 118 4.93 0.54 4.71
CA SER A 118 6.23 0.88 5.31
C SER A 118 7.09 1.75 4.39
N GLU A 119 7.17 1.38 3.11
CA GLU A 119 7.93 2.14 2.09
C GLU A 119 7.34 3.54 1.87
N GLN A 120 6.01 3.64 1.76
CA GLN A 120 5.31 4.92 1.59
C GLN A 120 5.44 5.81 2.84
N SER A 121 5.34 5.23 4.04
CA SER A 121 5.57 5.95 5.30
C SER A 121 7.00 6.46 5.41
N SER A 122 7.98 5.63 5.04
CA SER A 122 9.40 6.00 5.03
C SER A 122 9.66 7.15 4.05
N SER A 123 9.07 7.09 2.85
CA SER A 123 9.11 8.18 1.87
C SER A 123 8.54 9.48 2.45
N PHE A 124 7.37 9.43 3.11
CA PHE A 124 6.80 10.61 3.77
C PHE A 124 7.73 11.17 4.86
N VAL A 125 8.29 10.31 5.72
CA VAL A 125 9.18 10.73 6.82
C VAL A 125 10.42 11.45 6.28
N VAL A 126 11.01 10.95 5.20
CA VAL A 126 12.17 11.58 4.56
C VAL A 126 11.78 12.91 3.90
N ASN A 127 10.74 12.92 3.07
CA ASN A 127 10.34 14.12 2.32
C ASN A 127 9.78 15.24 3.19
N LEU A 128 9.22 14.91 4.37
CA LEU A 128 8.77 15.89 5.35
C LEU A 128 9.87 16.36 6.32
N ASN A 129 11.11 15.89 6.16
CA ASN A 129 12.21 16.11 7.12
C ASN A 129 11.90 15.66 8.55
N LEU A 130 11.07 14.61 8.70
CA LEU A 130 10.70 14.05 10.00
C LEU A 130 11.73 13.05 10.53
N ALA A 131 12.64 12.53 9.70
CA ALA A 131 13.57 11.47 10.12
C ALA A 131 14.44 11.85 11.35
N PRO A 132 15.09 13.04 11.40
CA PRO A 132 15.86 13.45 12.57
C PRO A 132 14.98 13.62 13.81
N MET A 133 13.83 14.28 13.64
CA MET A 133 12.88 14.54 14.74
C MET A 133 12.33 13.25 15.33
N TYR A 134 11.92 12.30 14.49
CA TYR A 134 11.42 11.00 14.91
C TYR A 134 12.49 10.22 15.68
N THR A 135 13.74 10.23 15.21
CA THR A 135 14.86 9.57 15.89
C THR A 135 15.08 10.16 17.29
N ILE A 136 15.13 11.49 17.40
CA ILE A 136 15.30 12.18 18.68
C ILE A 136 14.15 11.86 19.65
N LEU A 137 12.90 11.88 19.17
CA LEU A 137 11.74 11.53 19.97
C LEU A 137 11.80 10.08 20.50
N GLN A 138 12.22 9.12 19.67
CA GLN A 138 12.39 7.73 20.10
C GLN A 138 13.50 7.60 21.15
N GLU A 139 14.66 8.22 20.94
CA GLU A 139 15.77 8.19 21.91
C GLU A 139 15.37 8.78 23.26
N VAL A 140 14.66 9.91 23.23
CA VAL A 140 14.13 10.59 24.42
C VAL A 140 13.16 9.70 25.17
N ASN A 141 12.17 9.12 24.48
CA ASN A 141 11.18 8.27 25.11
C ASN A 141 11.82 7.01 25.72
N ASN A 142 12.82 6.44 25.04
CA ASN A 142 13.58 5.30 25.54
C ASN A 142 14.44 5.68 26.77
N ARG A 143 15.06 6.87 26.80
CA ARG A 143 15.86 7.34 27.95
C ARG A 143 15.00 7.76 29.14
N ALA A 144 13.79 8.27 28.93
CA ALA A 144 12.84 8.59 30.01
C ALA A 144 12.47 7.36 30.87
N THR A 145 12.64 6.14 30.33
CA THR A 145 12.44 4.88 31.08
C THR A 145 13.68 4.43 31.88
N SER A 146 14.81 5.13 31.77
CA SER A 146 16.05 4.82 32.50
C SER A 146 16.16 5.63 33.80
N PRO A 147 16.40 5.01 34.98
CA PRO A 147 16.53 5.73 36.24
C PRO A 147 17.75 6.67 36.22
N GLY A 148 17.51 7.99 36.36
CA GLY A 148 18.57 9.00 36.50
C GLY A 148 18.94 9.81 35.24
N GLY A 149 18.23 9.63 34.12
CA GLY A 149 18.46 10.41 32.91
C GLY A 149 17.98 11.86 33.04
N ARG A 150 18.90 12.81 33.22
CA ARG A 150 18.59 14.24 33.09
C ARG A 150 18.50 14.56 31.60
N GLN A 151 17.31 14.82 31.11
CA GLN A 151 17.06 15.10 29.70
C GLN A 151 17.17 16.60 29.43
N ASP A 152 17.95 17.00 28.42
CA ASP A 152 17.93 18.38 27.94
C ASP A 152 16.57 18.68 27.28
N ALA A 153 16.08 19.91 27.47
CA ALA A 153 14.84 20.36 26.86
C ALA A 153 14.93 20.24 25.33
N LEU A 154 13.92 19.62 24.68
CA LEU A 154 13.93 19.35 23.23
C LEU A 154 14.18 20.61 22.38
N SER A 155 13.72 21.78 22.82
CA SER A 155 13.98 23.07 22.15
C SER A 155 15.46 23.42 21.95
N ARG A 156 16.36 22.79 22.72
CA ARG A 156 17.82 23.01 22.66
C ARG A 156 18.57 21.92 21.91
N ILE A 157 17.88 20.85 21.48
CA ILE A 157 18.49 19.73 20.78
C ILE A 157 18.52 20.05 19.27
N PRO A 158 19.69 19.95 18.60
CA PRO A 158 19.79 20.11 17.16
C PRO A 158 18.80 19.21 16.40
N GLY A 159 18.02 19.80 15.49
CA GLY A 159 16.95 19.14 14.75
C GLY A 159 15.57 19.22 15.41
N MET A 160 15.48 19.74 16.64
CA MET A 160 14.24 19.99 17.38
C MET A 160 14.05 21.47 17.75
N GLU A 161 14.99 22.34 17.39
CA GLU A 161 14.81 23.78 17.52
C GLU A 161 13.62 24.31 16.69
N VAL A 162 13.13 25.50 17.07
CA VAL A 162 12.02 26.19 16.41
C VAL A 162 12.24 26.36 14.89
N ALA A 163 13.48 26.58 14.45
CA ALA A 163 13.80 26.68 13.02
C ALA A 163 13.55 25.36 12.26
N SER A 164 13.91 24.23 12.85
CA SER A 164 13.68 22.90 12.30
C SER A 164 12.19 22.56 12.26
N LEU A 165 11.44 22.86 13.34
CA LEU A 165 9.98 22.70 13.38
C LEU A 165 9.28 23.56 12.32
N ASN A 166 9.71 24.81 12.13
CA ASN A 166 9.16 25.68 11.07
C ASN A 166 9.45 25.14 9.67
N ASN A 167 10.61 24.53 9.43
CA ASN A 167 10.93 23.90 8.16
C ASN A 167 10.02 22.69 7.89
N PHE A 168 9.84 21.82 8.89
CA PHE A 168 8.87 20.73 8.85
C PHE A 168 7.47 21.26 8.52
N LEU A 169 6.97 22.26 9.25
CA LEU A 169 5.62 22.79 9.09
C LEU A 169 5.35 23.32 7.68
N ARG A 170 6.33 23.99 7.05
CA ARG A 170 6.18 24.44 5.66
C ARG A 170 5.97 23.27 4.69
N ASN A 171 6.77 22.21 4.84
CA ASN A 171 6.62 21.01 4.01
C ASN A 171 5.32 20.27 4.33
N PHE A 172 4.94 20.25 5.61
CA PHE A 172 3.74 19.60 6.09
C PHE A 172 2.47 20.30 5.62
N ASP A 173 2.42 21.63 5.62
CA ASP A 173 1.29 22.40 5.09
C ASP A 173 1.08 22.14 3.59
N ASN A 174 2.16 22.07 2.80
CA ASN A 174 2.10 21.67 1.39
C ASN A 174 1.56 20.24 1.23
N PHE A 175 2.00 19.32 2.08
CA PHE A 175 1.51 17.94 2.11
C PHE A 175 0.03 17.85 2.51
N LEU A 176 -0.43 18.60 3.51
CA LEU A 176 -1.84 18.64 3.91
C LEU A 176 -2.74 19.22 2.80
N ALA A 177 -2.24 20.21 2.06
CA ALA A 177 -2.95 20.77 0.92
C ALA A 177 -3.05 19.76 -0.24
N ASN A 178 -1.97 19.02 -0.52
CA ASN A 178 -1.94 18.03 -1.58
C ASN A 178 -1.12 16.76 -1.22
N PRO A 179 -1.73 15.78 -0.54
CA PRO A 179 -1.03 14.58 -0.09
C PRO A 179 -0.48 13.71 -1.22
N ASN A 180 -1.05 13.83 -2.43
CA ASN A 180 -0.66 13.03 -3.60
C ASN A 180 0.75 13.34 -4.10
N THR A 181 1.26 14.53 -3.81
CA THR A 181 2.59 14.98 -4.27
C THR A 181 3.73 14.10 -3.75
N LEU A 182 3.53 13.44 -2.61
CA LEU A 182 4.53 12.58 -1.97
C LEU A 182 4.19 11.09 -2.09
N VAL A 183 3.12 10.73 -2.81
CA VAL A 183 2.77 9.33 -3.07
C VAL A 183 3.80 8.73 -4.02
N LEU A 184 4.31 7.54 -3.69
CA LEU A 184 5.21 6.79 -4.56
C LEU A 184 4.52 6.53 -5.89
N PRO A 185 5.14 6.87 -7.05
CA PRO A 185 4.51 6.70 -8.35
C PRO A 185 3.98 5.28 -8.59
N GLN A 186 4.68 4.27 -8.08
CA GLN A 186 4.32 2.86 -8.19
C GLN A 186 3.00 2.53 -7.46
N VAL A 187 2.64 3.24 -6.40
CA VAL A 187 1.37 3.04 -5.69
C VAL A 187 0.17 3.38 -6.59
N ASN A 188 0.36 4.28 -7.57
CA ASN A 188 -0.68 4.58 -8.57
C ASN A 188 -0.83 3.50 -9.64
N LEU A 189 0.08 2.53 -9.72
CA LEU A 189 0.00 1.38 -10.63
C LEU A 189 -0.75 0.19 -10.02
N ILE A 190 -1.20 0.29 -8.76
CA ILE A 190 -1.96 -0.78 -8.10
C ILE A 190 -3.37 -0.85 -8.71
N LEU A 191 -3.73 -2.03 -9.23
CA LEU A 191 -5.02 -2.29 -9.85
C LEU A 191 -6.19 -2.35 -8.85
N ASN A 192 -5.96 -2.91 -7.67
CA ASN A 192 -6.98 -2.98 -6.63
C ASN A 192 -7.05 -1.65 -5.85
N GLY A 193 -8.11 -0.87 -6.08
CA GLY A 193 -8.36 0.38 -5.38
C GLY A 193 -8.41 0.24 -3.85
N GLU A 194 -8.92 -0.88 -3.32
CA GLU A 194 -8.98 -1.12 -1.87
C GLU A 194 -7.58 -1.23 -1.25
N HIS A 195 -6.68 -1.97 -1.91
CA HIS A 195 -5.29 -2.09 -1.47
C HIS A 195 -4.58 -0.73 -1.53
N ARG A 196 -4.76 0.02 -2.62
CA ARG A 196 -4.22 1.37 -2.77
C ARG A 196 -4.69 2.28 -1.63
N ASN A 197 -5.98 2.28 -1.33
CA ASN A 197 -6.55 3.09 -0.26
C ASN A 197 -6.05 2.68 1.12
N ALA A 198 -5.91 1.38 1.37
CA ALA A 198 -5.36 0.86 2.62
C ALA A 198 -3.93 1.37 2.82
N ILE A 199 -3.07 1.28 1.81
CA ILE A 199 -1.68 1.77 1.86
C ILE A 199 -1.64 3.27 2.18
N LEU A 200 -2.40 4.08 1.44
CA LEU A 200 -2.41 5.53 1.64
C LEU A 200 -2.96 5.92 3.02
N THR A 201 -4.06 5.31 3.44
CA THR A 201 -4.69 5.58 4.73
C THR A 201 -3.77 5.21 5.89
N ARG A 202 -3.20 4.00 5.88
CA ARG A 202 -2.28 3.54 6.92
C ARG A 202 -1.00 4.37 6.96
N SER A 203 -0.46 4.77 5.80
CA SER A 203 0.74 5.63 5.74
C SER A 203 0.48 7.02 6.32
N CYS A 204 -0.67 7.63 6.02
CA CYS A 204 -1.08 8.89 6.64
C CYS A 204 -1.28 8.74 8.16
N GLN A 205 -1.77 7.61 8.65
CA GLN A 205 -1.89 7.34 10.09
C GLN A 205 -0.53 7.32 10.80
N VAL A 206 0.52 6.79 10.16
CA VAL A 206 1.90 6.86 10.69
C VAL A 206 2.34 8.31 10.86
N ILE A 207 2.11 9.15 9.85
CA ILE A 207 2.46 10.58 9.94
C ILE A 207 1.65 11.30 11.01
N CYS A 208 0.35 11.02 11.13
CA CYS A 208 -0.47 11.53 12.23
C CYS A 208 0.06 11.12 13.61
N ALA A 209 0.58 9.90 13.76
CA ALA A 209 1.13 9.42 15.01
C ALA A 209 2.45 10.13 15.37
N ILE A 210 3.32 10.37 14.39
CA ILE A 210 4.56 11.16 14.58
C ILE A 210 4.20 12.61 14.92
N TYR A 211 3.26 13.21 14.19
CA TYR A 211 2.77 14.57 14.48
C TYR A 211 2.20 14.69 15.88
N ARG A 212 1.43 13.69 16.35
CA ARG A 212 0.92 13.67 17.73
C ARG A 212 2.05 13.72 18.74
N GLN A 213 3.09 12.89 18.58
CA GLN A 213 4.25 12.89 19.46
C GLN A 213 4.94 14.25 19.47
N LEU A 214 5.12 14.88 18.30
CA LEU A 214 5.67 16.23 18.19
C LEU A 214 4.79 17.27 18.89
N TYR A 215 3.49 17.21 18.67
CA TYR A 215 2.52 18.13 19.27
C TYR A 215 2.56 18.08 20.80
N GLU A 216 2.51 16.87 21.35
CA GLU A 216 2.59 16.64 22.80
C GLU A 216 3.93 17.11 23.36
N ALA A 217 5.05 16.78 22.69
CA ALA A 217 6.38 17.18 23.09
C ALA A 217 6.57 18.71 23.08
N VAL A 218 6.04 19.41 22.08
CA VAL A 218 6.12 20.88 22.00
C VAL A 218 5.27 21.55 23.07
N HIS A 219 4.10 20.98 23.39
CA HIS A 219 3.20 21.51 24.42
C HIS A 219 3.61 21.15 25.85
N ASP A 220 4.59 20.24 26.02
CA ASP A 220 5.16 19.93 27.32
C ASP A 220 6.07 21.08 27.80
N PRO A 221 5.76 21.73 28.94
CA PRO A 221 6.56 22.84 29.45
C PRO A 221 8.00 22.44 29.80
N THR A 222 8.29 21.16 30.05
CA THR A 222 9.66 20.68 30.31
C THR A 222 10.58 20.80 29.09
N ASN A 223 10.02 20.87 27.88
CA ASN A 223 10.76 21.02 26.64
C ASN A 223 11.03 22.48 26.25
N MET A 224 10.56 23.43 27.05
CA MET A 224 10.95 24.84 27.00
C MET A 224 10.71 25.53 25.65
N TYR A 225 9.68 25.13 24.90
CA TYR A 225 9.25 25.84 23.70
C TYR A 225 8.50 27.13 24.05
N GLU A 226 8.86 28.22 23.38
CA GLU A 226 8.13 29.48 23.50
C GLU A 226 6.82 29.42 22.69
N ASN A 227 5.71 29.82 23.32
CA ASN A 227 4.38 29.91 22.69
C ASN A 227 3.96 28.66 21.88
N PRO A 228 3.90 27.46 22.50
CA PRO A 228 3.67 26.19 21.79
C PRO A 228 2.37 26.16 20.97
N ALA A 229 1.31 26.82 21.47
CA ALA A 229 0.03 26.94 20.78
C ALA A 229 0.11 27.72 19.44
N THR A 230 1.10 28.62 19.30
CA THR A 230 1.35 29.32 18.04
C THR A 230 2.28 28.56 17.12
N LEU A 231 3.23 27.80 17.69
CA LEU A 231 4.20 27.00 16.95
C LEU A 231 3.53 25.80 16.26
N LEU A 232 2.72 25.04 17.00
CA LEU A 232 1.91 23.94 16.47
C LEU A 232 0.43 24.21 16.74
N SER A 233 -0.18 25.01 15.86
CA SER A 233 -1.56 25.50 16.04
C SER A 233 -2.65 24.47 15.73
N LYS A 234 -2.36 23.47 14.89
CA LYS A 234 -3.32 22.41 14.53
C LYS A 234 -3.19 21.24 15.50
N THR A 235 -4.29 20.82 16.09
CA THR A 235 -4.35 19.62 16.93
C THR A 235 -4.17 18.35 16.08
N PRO A 236 -3.69 17.24 16.66
CA PRO A 236 -3.62 15.96 15.96
C PRO A 236 -4.97 15.45 15.42
N ALA A 237 -6.07 15.85 16.06
CA ALA A 237 -7.42 15.53 15.60
C ALA A 237 -7.78 16.29 14.32
N GLU A 238 -7.46 17.59 14.24
CA GLU A 238 -7.67 18.39 13.03
C GLU A 238 -6.83 17.87 11.86
N ILE A 239 -5.56 17.55 12.09
CA ILE A 239 -4.67 16.96 11.07
C ILE A 239 -5.26 15.67 10.51
N ARG A 240 -5.74 14.78 11.38
CA ARG A 240 -6.39 13.54 10.97
C ARG A 240 -7.61 13.81 10.09
N THR A 241 -8.50 14.71 10.51
CA THR A 241 -9.70 15.06 9.76
C THR A 241 -9.36 15.62 8.37
N ILE A 242 -8.34 16.47 8.28
CA ILE A 242 -7.87 17.04 6.99
C ILE A 242 -7.43 15.91 6.04
N LEU A 243 -6.56 15.01 6.51
CA LEU A 243 -6.05 13.90 5.70
C LEU A 243 -7.14 12.90 5.31
N GLU A 244 -8.08 12.60 6.21
CA GLU A 244 -9.23 11.73 5.92
C GLU A 244 -10.17 12.35 4.88
N THR A 245 -10.40 13.67 4.95
CA THR A 245 -11.23 14.39 3.99
C THR A 245 -10.59 14.38 2.60
N LYS A 246 -9.29 14.69 2.54
CA LYS A 246 -8.52 14.67 1.28
C LYS A 246 -8.46 13.28 0.66
N SER A 247 -8.34 12.22 1.47
CA SER A 247 -8.39 10.85 0.97
C SER A 247 -9.76 10.47 0.39
N LYS A 248 -10.86 11.00 0.93
CA LYS A 248 -12.23 10.75 0.42
C LYS A 248 -12.52 11.50 -0.88
N GLU A 249 -12.05 12.75 -1.01
CA GLU A 249 -12.15 13.52 -2.25
C GLU A 249 -11.50 12.76 -3.42
N GLN A 250 -10.35 12.11 -3.17
CA GLN A 250 -9.61 11.33 -4.16
C GLN A 250 -10.35 10.06 -4.63
N LEU A 251 -11.18 9.46 -3.78
CA LEU A 251 -11.97 8.27 -4.14
C LEU A 251 -13.08 8.58 -5.13
N GLN A 252 -13.60 9.82 -5.09
CA GLN A 252 -14.65 10.27 -5.98
C GLN A 252 -14.11 10.61 -7.37
N ASP A 253 -12.90 11.18 -7.47
CA ASP A 253 -12.27 11.48 -8.76
C ASP A 253 -11.87 10.22 -9.55
N VAL A 254 -11.35 9.17 -8.90
CA VAL A 254 -10.99 7.92 -9.60
C VAL A 254 -12.24 7.19 -10.13
N SER A 255 -13.36 7.26 -9.42
CA SER A 255 -14.64 6.67 -9.84
C SER A 255 -15.23 7.36 -11.09
N ASN A 256 -14.95 8.65 -11.28
CA ASN A 256 -15.40 9.43 -12.44
C ASN A 256 -14.53 9.21 -13.70
N VAL A 257 -13.27 8.79 -13.55
CA VAL A 257 -12.36 8.52 -14.69
C VAL A 257 -12.60 7.13 -15.30
N GLN A 258 -13.20 6.19 -14.57
CA GLN A 258 -13.51 4.84 -15.06
C GLN A 258 -14.83 4.71 -15.85
N GLN A 259 -15.61 5.79 -16.00
CA GLN A 259 -16.77 5.75 -16.91
C GLN A 259 -16.29 5.97 -18.35
N PRO A 260 -16.54 5.04 -19.30
CA PRO A 260 -16.27 5.31 -20.70
C PRO A 260 -17.12 6.50 -21.11
N SER A 261 -16.45 7.55 -21.58
CA SER A 261 -17.09 8.70 -22.23
C SER A 261 -18.04 8.17 -23.30
N ALA A 262 -19.34 8.26 -23.03
CA ALA A 262 -20.35 7.88 -24.00
C ALA A 262 -20.15 8.75 -25.24
N THR A 263 -19.68 8.12 -26.33
CA THR A 263 -19.59 8.75 -27.65
C THR A 263 -20.97 9.29 -27.98
N PRO A 264 -21.14 10.60 -28.27
CA PRO A 264 -22.44 11.11 -28.65
C PRO A 264 -22.87 10.42 -29.95
N ALA A 265 -24.03 9.79 -29.90
CA ALA A 265 -24.65 9.16 -31.06
C ALA A 265 -24.78 10.22 -32.16
N ILE A 266 -24.07 10.00 -33.26
CA ILE A 266 -24.29 10.71 -34.51
C ILE A 266 -25.70 10.34 -34.95
N GLN A 267 -26.63 11.28 -34.84
CA GLN A 267 -27.93 11.20 -35.51
C GLN A 267 -27.66 11.36 -37.01
N GLU A 268 -27.65 10.23 -37.72
CA GLU A 268 -27.77 10.20 -39.17
C GLU A 268 -29.26 10.20 -39.56
N VAL A 269 -29.59 11.22 -40.37
CA VAL A 269 -30.75 11.43 -41.27
C VAL A 269 -32.10 11.78 -40.64
#